data_AF-A0A8J2LF45-F1
#
_entry.id   AF-A0A8J2LF45-F1
#
_cell.length_a   1.000
_cell.length_b   1.000
_cell.length_c   1.000
_cell.angle_alpha   90.00
_cell.angle_beta   90.00
_cell.angle_gamma   90.00
#
_symmetry.space_group_name_H-M   'P 1'
#
loop_
_entity.id
_entity.type
_entity.pdbx_description
1 polymer ?
#
loop_
_entity_poly.entity_id
_entity_poly.type
_entity_poly.pdbx_seq_one_letter_code
_entity_poly.pdbx_strand_id
1 'polypeptide(L)'
;IIVTSRNRVWDESYVIDVPSLSSNEYFNLLITQLKFEDNQGNHTLANRITKLCDGLPLVILQVIADIRVATEERKAIGLPAYTMEDYLSEINDDKRTVQTSSIPADSPFGAGVFRVYKSTLKILCTKEHGQEALRCLSIMALLNPDNIPTMLLIYLLGEANKSTTAKILVLLHKQNVITRCKDFYKIHRVIQHIILYANQTTAVDGIAHYIIVETLGSIVPLFKSYLDQFSSHGENLVEVLQNGLQLATHVNKHLKLTEMMGFLKSLADKLNFHGNQLDAEIFVETSQ
;
A
#
# COMPACT_ATOMS: atom_id res chain seq x y z
N ILE A 1 26.82 -12.06 3.57
CA ILE A 1 25.44 -11.58 3.84
C ILE A 1 25.22 -10.37 2.95
N ILE A 2 24.10 -10.28 2.22
CA ILE A 2 23.75 -9.11 1.42
C ILE A 2 22.60 -8.40 2.13
N VAL A 3 22.75 -7.11 2.40
CA VAL A 3 21.72 -6.28 3.06
C VAL A 3 21.38 -5.12 2.16
N THR A 4 20.08 -4.87 1.97
CA THR A 4 19.57 -3.66 1.31
C THR A 4 19.04 -2.71 2.37
N SER A 5 19.56 -1.48 2.41
CA SER A 5 19.22 -0.49 3.44
C SER A 5 19.13 0.92 2.84
N ARG A 6 18.23 1.75 3.37
CA ARG A 6 18.23 3.20 3.11
C ARG A 6 19.24 3.95 3.99
N ASN A 7 19.64 3.36 5.12
CA ASN A 7 20.70 3.88 5.97
C ASN A 7 22.06 3.49 5.37
N ARG A 8 22.87 4.50 5.06
CA ARG A 8 24.24 4.37 4.52
C ARG A 8 25.29 4.17 5.60
N VAL A 9 24.97 4.41 6.87
CA VAL A 9 25.90 4.30 7.98
C VAL A 9 25.85 2.88 8.52
N TRP A 10 26.76 2.05 8.02
CA TRP A 10 26.96 0.67 8.49
C TRP A 10 28.46 0.46 8.67
N ASP A 11 28.89 0.15 9.89
CA ASP A 11 30.29 -0.10 10.21
C ASP A 11 30.81 -1.34 9.45
N GLU A 12 32.03 -1.23 8.91
CA GLU A 12 32.81 -2.31 8.28
C GLU A 12 32.13 -3.05 7.11
N SER A 13 31.33 -2.36 6.29
CA SER A 13 30.64 -2.97 5.14
C SER A 13 31.13 -2.45 3.78
N TYR A 14 31.18 -3.34 2.79
CA TYR A 14 31.33 -2.94 1.38
C TYR A 14 29.97 -2.47 0.85
N VAL A 15 29.84 -1.17 0.59
CA VAL A 15 28.59 -0.54 0.18
C VAL A 15 28.53 -0.41 -1.34
N ILE A 16 27.47 -0.94 -1.94
CA ILE A 16 27.13 -0.70 -3.35
C ILE A 16 25.96 0.28 -3.38
N ASP A 17 26.20 1.49 -3.88
CA ASP A 17 25.13 2.44 -4.13
C ASP A 17 24.24 1.95 -5.27
N VAL A 18 22.93 1.91 -5.01
CA VAL A 18 21.92 1.68 -6.04
C VAL A 18 21.43 3.05 -6.50
N PRO A 19 21.91 3.57 -7.64
CA PRO A 19 21.47 4.88 -8.13
C PRO A 19 20.02 4.82 -8.59
N SER A 20 19.38 5.99 -8.65
CA SER A 20 18.14 6.14 -9.40
C SER A 20 18.38 5.80 -10.86
N LEU A 21 17.36 5.24 -11.52
CA LEU A 21 17.45 4.96 -12.95
C LEU A 21 17.61 6.27 -13.74
N SER A 22 18.39 6.19 -14.81
CA SER A 22 18.50 7.26 -15.81
C SER A 22 17.21 7.37 -16.65
N SER A 23 17.03 8.50 -17.33
CA SER A 23 15.89 8.71 -18.23
C SER A 23 15.78 7.62 -19.31
N ASN A 24 16.90 7.14 -19.84
CA ASN A 24 16.94 6.06 -20.84
C ASN A 24 16.53 4.71 -20.24
N GLU A 25 16.95 4.41 -19.01
CA GLU A 25 16.53 3.18 -18.33
C GLU A 25 15.02 3.21 -18.03
N TYR A 26 14.48 4.36 -17.65
CA TYR A 26 13.03 4.53 -17.49
C TYR A 26 12.25 4.37 -18.79
N PHE A 27 12.75 4.96 -19.87
CA PHE A 27 12.19 4.77 -21.20
C PHE A 27 12.20 3.29 -21.58
N ASN A 28 13.35 2.62 -21.47
CA ASN A 28 13.49 1.21 -21.78
C ASN A 28 12.54 0.35 -20.94
N LEU A 29 12.37 0.66 -19.66
CA LEU A 29 11.42 -0.01 -18.79
C LEU A 29 9.98 0.14 -19.30
N LEU A 30 9.52 1.36 -19.58
CA LEU A 30 8.16 1.63 -20.07
C LEU A 30 7.89 0.95 -21.41
N ILE A 31 8.76 1.15 -22.39
CA ILE A 31 8.57 0.64 -23.75
C ILE A 31 8.62 -0.87 -23.79
N THR A 32 9.59 -1.49 -23.11
CA THR A 32 9.72 -2.95 -23.08
C THR A 32 8.52 -3.59 -22.39
N GLN A 33 8.09 -3.03 -21.25
CA GLN A 33 6.98 -3.60 -20.49
C GLN A 33 5.62 -3.39 -21.18
N LEU A 34 5.43 -2.26 -21.88
CA LEU A 34 4.17 -1.96 -22.57
C LEU A 34 4.15 -2.42 -24.03
N LYS A 35 5.30 -2.90 -24.56
CA LYS A 35 5.48 -3.33 -25.95
C LYS A 35 5.12 -2.24 -26.97
N PHE A 36 5.49 -1.00 -26.65
CA PHE A 36 5.34 0.11 -27.60
C PHE A 36 6.52 0.17 -28.57
N GLU A 37 6.34 0.89 -29.67
CA GLU A 37 7.42 1.11 -30.64
C GLU A 37 8.44 2.10 -30.10
N ASP A 38 9.72 1.87 -30.42
CA ASP A 38 10.79 2.83 -30.12
C ASP A 38 10.77 3.96 -31.16
N ASN A 39 10.09 5.06 -30.80
CA ASN A 39 10.01 6.26 -31.64
C ASN A 39 10.01 7.54 -30.79
N GLN A 40 10.36 8.67 -31.41
CA GLN A 40 10.52 9.96 -30.73
C GLN A 40 9.27 10.43 -29.97
N GLY A 41 8.07 10.09 -30.47
CA GLY A 41 6.81 10.40 -29.79
C GLY A 41 6.71 9.67 -28.46
N ASN A 42 6.98 8.37 -28.47
CA ASN A 42 6.99 7.53 -27.27
C ASN A 42 8.10 7.92 -26.27
N HIS A 43 9.28 8.34 -26.75
CA HIS A 43 10.34 8.93 -25.89
C HIS A 43 9.83 10.17 -25.15
N THR A 44 9.08 11.03 -25.84
CA THR A 44 8.53 12.26 -25.27
C THR A 44 7.48 11.94 -24.20
N LEU A 45 6.59 10.98 -24.46
CA LEU A 45 5.56 10.55 -23.50
C LEU A 45 6.18 9.86 -22.27
N ALA A 46 7.16 8.98 -22.46
CA ALA A 46 7.87 8.31 -21.37
C ALA A 46 8.57 9.33 -20.46
N ASN A 47 9.24 10.33 -21.02
CA ASN A 47 9.87 11.41 -20.24
C ASN A 47 8.86 12.20 -19.40
N ARG A 48 7.64 12.42 -19.92
CA ARG A 48 6.56 13.07 -19.14
C ARG A 48 6.09 12.18 -17.99
N ILE A 49 5.93 10.88 -18.22
CA ILE A 49 5.58 9.90 -17.18
C ILE A 49 6.67 9.84 -16.10
N THR A 50 7.95 9.79 -16.48
CA THR A 50 9.06 9.76 -15.52
C THR A 50 9.07 10.99 -14.61
N LYS A 51 8.83 12.18 -15.18
CA LYS A 51 8.71 13.43 -14.41
C LYS A 51 7.49 13.41 -13.47
N LEU A 52 6.36 12.90 -13.94
CA LEU A 52 5.17 12.71 -13.12
C LEU A 52 5.42 11.75 -11.95
N CYS A 53 6.29 10.77 -12.12
CA CYS A 53 6.60 9.76 -11.11
C CYS A 53 7.73 10.16 -10.14
N ASP A 54 8.21 11.41 -10.21
CA ASP A 54 9.39 11.90 -9.47
C ASP A 54 10.63 11.00 -9.65
N GLY A 55 10.73 10.30 -10.79
CA GLY A 55 11.80 9.32 -11.02
C GLY A 55 11.85 8.21 -9.97
N LEU A 56 10.70 7.75 -9.46
CA LEU A 56 10.60 6.59 -8.58
C LEU A 56 10.21 5.33 -9.38
N PRO A 57 11.05 4.28 -9.44
CA PRO A 57 10.77 3.08 -10.23
C PRO A 57 9.44 2.41 -9.87
N LEU A 58 9.11 2.38 -8.58
CA LEU A 58 7.84 1.82 -8.11
C LEU A 58 6.62 2.52 -8.73
N VAL A 59 6.66 3.85 -8.81
CA VAL A 59 5.53 4.66 -9.32
C VAL A 59 5.39 4.45 -10.82
N ILE A 60 6.50 4.25 -11.53
CA ILE A 60 6.48 3.90 -12.95
C ILE A 60 5.93 2.49 -13.18
N LEU A 61 6.27 1.53 -12.32
CA LEU A 61 5.65 0.20 -12.35
C LEU A 61 4.14 0.28 -12.10
N GLN A 62 3.69 1.22 -11.26
CA GLN A 62 2.26 1.48 -11.07
C GLN A 62 1.60 2.01 -12.36
N VAL A 63 2.22 2.98 -13.04
CA VAL A 63 1.73 3.49 -14.33
C VAL A 63 1.64 2.35 -15.36
N ILE A 64 2.64 1.49 -15.43
CA ILE A 64 2.65 0.31 -16.32
C ILE A 64 1.48 -0.63 -15.98
N ALA A 65 1.22 -0.88 -14.71
CA ALA A 65 0.10 -1.72 -14.27
C ALA A 65 -1.24 -1.10 -14.67
N ASP A 66 -1.44 0.20 -14.42
CA ASP A 66 -2.65 0.93 -14.78
C ASP A 66 -2.94 0.85 -16.29
N ILE A 67 -1.92 1.09 -17.13
CA ILE A 67 -2.04 1.01 -18.60
C ILE A 67 -2.36 -0.42 -19.07
N ARG A 68 -1.73 -1.44 -18.45
CA ARG A 68 -1.98 -2.84 -18.79
C ARG A 68 -3.41 -3.26 -18.48
N VAL A 69 -3.90 -2.94 -17.28
CA VAL A 69 -5.28 -3.22 -16.87
C VAL A 69 -6.27 -2.55 -17.82
N ALA A 70 -6.09 -1.26 -18.10
CA ALA A 70 -6.96 -0.53 -19.03
C ALA A 70 -6.89 -1.09 -20.46
N THR A 71 -5.71 -1.57 -20.90
CA THR A 71 -5.54 -2.24 -22.20
C THR A 71 -6.30 -3.56 -22.26
N GLU A 72 -6.22 -4.39 -21.22
CA GLU A 72 -6.94 -5.66 -21.15
C GLU A 72 -8.46 -5.43 -21.23
N GLU A 73 -8.95 -4.41 -20.54
CA GLU A 73 -10.38 -4.06 -20.52
C GLU A 73 -10.87 -3.53 -21.86
N ARG A 74 -10.13 -2.62 -22.50
CA ARG A 74 -10.47 -2.13 -23.85
C ARG A 74 -10.50 -3.29 -24.85
N LYS A 75 -9.52 -4.19 -24.80
CA LYS A 75 -9.47 -5.37 -25.67
C LYS A 75 -10.66 -6.31 -25.48
N ALA A 76 -11.11 -6.51 -24.23
CA ALA A 76 -12.25 -7.38 -23.93
C ALA A 76 -13.57 -6.92 -24.61
N ILE A 77 -13.68 -5.63 -24.94
CA ILE A 77 -14.84 -5.05 -25.62
C ILE A 77 -14.54 -4.61 -27.07
N GLY A 78 -13.42 -5.06 -27.65
CA GLY A 78 -13.06 -4.80 -29.05
C GLY A 78 -12.54 -3.38 -29.33
N LEU A 79 -12.15 -2.62 -28.32
CA LEU A 79 -11.53 -1.29 -28.48
C LEU A 79 -10.01 -1.38 -28.64
N PRO A 80 -9.37 -0.35 -29.25
CA PRO A 80 -7.91 -0.24 -29.34
C PRO A 80 -7.24 -0.28 -27.96
N ALA A 81 -5.96 -0.67 -27.94
CA ALA A 81 -5.16 -0.71 -26.72
C ALA A 81 -5.07 0.67 -26.05
N TYR A 82 -4.95 0.68 -24.72
CA TYR A 82 -4.76 1.89 -23.93
C TYR A 82 -3.29 2.35 -24.04
N THR A 83 -3.07 3.64 -24.31
CA THR A 83 -1.74 4.20 -24.62
C THR A 83 -1.18 5.06 -23.48
N MET A 84 0.10 5.42 -23.55
CA MET A 84 0.69 6.44 -22.65
C MET A 84 0.02 7.80 -22.79
N GLU A 85 -0.46 8.14 -23.98
CA GLU A 85 -1.17 9.39 -24.24
C GLU A 85 -2.55 9.39 -23.59
N ASP A 86 -3.31 8.30 -23.70
CA ASP A 86 -4.57 8.11 -22.96
C ASP A 86 -4.33 8.32 -21.45
N TYR A 87 -3.31 7.66 -20.89
CA TYR A 87 -2.96 7.76 -19.47
C TYR A 87 -2.66 9.20 -19.05
N LEU A 88 -1.78 9.89 -19.80
CA LEU A 88 -1.40 11.26 -19.50
C LEU A 88 -2.57 12.23 -19.69
N SER A 89 -3.49 11.96 -20.62
CA SER A 89 -4.70 12.77 -20.79
C SER A 89 -5.60 12.63 -19.55
N GLU A 90 -5.86 11.40 -19.11
CA GLU A 90 -6.74 11.14 -17.97
C GLU A 90 -6.18 11.65 -16.64
N ILE A 91 -4.87 11.62 -16.45
CA ILE A 91 -4.25 12.09 -15.20
C ILE A 91 -4.15 13.62 -15.12
N ASN A 92 -4.14 14.30 -16.27
CA ASN A 92 -4.06 15.76 -16.37
C ASN A 92 -5.45 16.43 -16.49
N ASP A 93 -6.52 15.66 -16.70
CA ASP A 93 -7.88 16.20 -16.71
C ASP A 93 -8.25 16.74 -15.31
N ASP A 94 -8.40 18.07 -15.21
CA ASP A 94 -8.48 18.86 -13.98
C ASP A 94 -9.70 18.55 -13.10
N LYS A 95 -10.70 17.82 -13.61
CA LYS A 95 -11.80 17.29 -12.79
C LYS A 95 -11.35 16.15 -11.86
N ARG A 96 -10.12 15.66 -12.02
CA ARG A 96 -9.55 14.53 -11.27
C ARG A 96 -8.31 14.91 -10.45
N THR A 97 -7.73 16.10 -10.63
CA THR A 97 -6.52 16.55 -9.96
C THR A 97 -6.74 16.64 -8.44
N VAL A 98 -5.76 16.13 -7.68
CA VAL A 98 -5.64 16.42 -6.25
C VAL A 98 -5.46 17.94 -6.17
N GLN A 99 -6.37 18.66 -5.51
CA GLN A 99 -6.02 20.02 -5.10
C GLN A 99 -4.73 19.89 -4.30
N THR A 100 -3.63 20.45 -4.78
CA THR A 100 -2.30 20.34 -4.17
C THR A 100 -2.25 20.84 -2.72
N SER A 101 -3.30 21.54 -2.26
CA SER A 101 -3.58 21.86 -0.85
C SER A 101 -3.89 20.64 0.03
N SER A 102 -4.13 19.47 -0.56
CA SER A 102 -4.32 18.17 0.09
C SER A 102 -3.10 17.26 -0.10
N ILE A 103 -1.89 17.82 -0.03
CA ILE A 103 -0.68 17.03 0.21
C ILE A 103 -0.01 17.65 1.44
N PRO A 104 0.34 16.86 2.48
CA PRO A 104 1.02 17.39 3.64
C PRO A 104 2.34 18.05 3.24
N ALA A 105 2.66 19.19 3.84
CA ALA A 105 3.92 19.88 3.60
C ALA A 105 5.16 19.03 3.96
N ASP A 106 4.98 18.05 4.83
CA ASP A 106 5.97 17.08 5.32
C ASP A 106 5.97 15.75 4.55
N SER A 107 5.15 15.60 3.50
CA SER A 107 5.15 14.39 2.70
C SER A 107 6.51 14.16 2.02
N PRO A 108 7.11 12.96 2.12
CA PRO A 108 8.34 12.63 1.42
C PRO A 108 8.13 12.40 -0.09
N PHE A 109 6.88 12.43 -0.57
CA PHE A 109 6.52 12.22 -1.97
C PHE A 109 5.86 13.46 -2.57
N GLY A 110 6.18 13.75 -3.83
CA GLY A 110 5.61 14.88 -4.57
C GLY A 110 4.20 14.63 -5.10
N ALA A 111 3.56 15.69 -5.58
CA ALA A 111 2.19 15.67 -6.07
C ALA A 111 1.96 14.73 -7.26
N GLY A 112 3.00 14.45 -8.04
CA GLY A 112 2.93 13.49 -9.14
C GLY A 112 2.65 12.07 -8.65
N VAL A 113 3.36 11.63 -7.60
CA VAL A 113 3.16 10.31 -6.98
C VAL A 113 1.74 10.15 -6.46
N PHE A 114 1.21 11.15 -5.74
CA PHE A 114 -0.18 11.11 -5.26
C PHE A 114 -1.20 11.07 -6.39
N ARG A 115 -0.96 11.79 -7.49
CA ARG A 115 -1.86 11.74 -8.66
C ARG A 115 -1.90 10.36 -9.30
N VAL A 116 -0.75 9.69 -9.44
CA VAL A 116 -0.69 8.32 -9.99
C VAL A 116 -1.54 7.39 -9.13
N TYR A 117 -1.28 7.33 -7.82
CA TYR A 117 -2.02 6.42 -6.95
C TYR A 117 -3.48 6.80 -6.76
N LYS A 118 -3.86 8.09 -6.81
CA LYS A 118 -5.28 8.49 -6.83
C LYS A 118 -5.97 7.92 -8.07
N SER A 119 -5.33 7.96 -9.23
CA SER A 119 -5.85 7.35 -10.46
C SER A 119 -6.03 5.84 -10.25
N THR A 120 -5.02 5.16 -9.72
CA THR A 120 -5.07 3.73 -9.38
C THR A 120 -6.25 3.39 -8.46
N LEU A 121 -6.48 4.16 -7.40
CA LEU A 121 -7.59 3.92 -6.47
C LEU A 121 -8.96 4.16 -7.13
N LYS A 122 -9.06 5.15 -8.03
CA LYS A 122 -10.28 5.37 -8.83
C LYS A 122 -10.55 4.19 -9.76
N ILE A 123 -9.52 3.65 -10.42
CA ILE A 123 -9.65 2.45 -11.25
C ILE A 123 -10.18 1.29 -10.39
N LEU A 124 -9.59 1.06 -9.21
CA LEU A 124 -10.02 0.02 -8.27
C LEU A 124 -11.49 0.17 -7.85
N CYS A 125 -11.95 1.38 -7.52
CA CYS A 125 -13.36 1.64 -7.17
C CYS A 125 -14.37 1.14 -8.21
N THR A 126 -14.00 1.15 -9.49
CA THR A 126 -14.91 0.79 -10.58
C THR A 126 -15.02 -0.72 -10.84
N LYS A 127 -14.19 -1.54 -10.18
CA LYS A 127 -14.15 -2.98 -10.40
C LYS A 127 -15.17 -3.73 -9.54
N GLU A 128 -15.51 -4.94 -9.97
CA GLU A 128 -16.18 -5.92 -9.10
C GLU A 128 -15.33 -6.09 -7.83
N HIS A 129 -15.96 -5.96 -6.66
CA HIS A 129 -15.30 -5.94 -5.34
C HIS A 129 -14.35 -4.75 -5.08
N GLY A 130 -14.49 -3.65 -5.84
CA GLY A 130 -13.61 -2.49 -5.74
C GLY A 130 -13.65 -1.80 -4.37
N GLN A 131 -14.82 -1.66 -3.76
CA GLN A 131 -14.97 -1.07 -2.43
C GLN A 131 -14.36 -1.94 -1.35
N GLU A 132 -14.56 -3.26 -1.43
CA GLU A 132 -13.96 -4.24 -0.53
C GLU A 132 -12.44 -4.30 -0.70
N ALA A 133 -11.93 -4.12 -1.93
CA ALA A 133 -10.51 -4.01 -2.20
C ALA A 133 -9.89 -2.76 -1.58
N LEU A 134 -10.56 -1.61 -1.69
CA LEU A 134 -10.13 -0.40 -0.99
C LEU A 134 -10.17 -0.56 0.52
N ARG A 135 -11.23 -1.17 1.06
CA ARG A 135 -11.30 -1.50 2.49
C ARG A 135 -10.11 -2.37 2.88
N CYS A 136 -9.86 -3.47 2.17
CA CYS A 136 -8.72 -4.36 2.39
C CYS A 136 -7.39 -3.60 2.37
N LEU A 137 -7.18 -2.72 1.39
CA LEU A 137 -5.97 -1.92 1.28
C LEU A 137 -5.80 -0.96 2.47
N SER A 138 -6.90 -0.38 2.96
CA SER A 138 -6.92 0.42 4.18
C SER A 138 -6.62 -0.38 5.44
N ILE A 139 -7.11 -1.62 5.54
CA ILE A 139 -6.70 -2.55 6.62
C ILE A 139 -5.19 -2.79 6.55
N MET A 140 -4.69 -3.19 5.38
CA MET A 140 -3.28 -3.50 5.17
C MET A 140 -2.36 -2.31 5.49
N ALA A 141 -2.82 -1.09 5.21
CA ALA A 141 -2.05 0.11 5.53
C ALA A 141 -1.86 0.36 7.04
N LEU A 142 -2.71 -0.21 7.89
CA LEU A 142 -2.62 -0.13 9.35
C LEU A 142 -1.76 -1.25 9.97
N LEU A 143 -1.32 -2.20 9.15
CA LEU A 143 -0.59 -3.41 9.53
C LEU A 143 0.89 -3.30 9.16
N ASN A 144 1.69 -4.31 9.55
CA ASN A 144 3.10 -4.39 9.19
C ASN A 144 3.26 -4.54 7.67
N PRO A 145 3.83 -3.53 6.97
CA PRO A 145 3.85 -3.51 5.51
C PRO A 145 4.63 -4.65 4.90
N ASP A 146 5.61 -5.18 5.63
CA ASP A 146 6.55 -6.18 5.13
C ASP A 146 6.06 -7.62 5.42
N ASN A 147 5.01 -7.78 6.23
CA ASN A 147 4.51 -9.10 6.62
C ASN A 147 3.05 -9.09 7.11
N ILE A 148 2.13 -9.31 6.18
CA ILE A 148 0.69 -9.37 6.46
C ILE A 148 0.18 -10.80 6.19
N PRO A 149 -0.07 -11.60 7.25
CA PRO A 149 -0.52 -12.97 7.09
C PRO A 149 -1.83 -13.07 6.30
N THR A 150 -1.91 -14.04 5.39
CA THR A 150 -3.12 -14.25 4.57
C THR A 150 -4.34 -14.56 5.44
N MET A 151 -4.15 -15.39 6.48
CA MET A 151 -5.20 -15.76 7.42
C MET A 151 -5.74 -14.57 8.20
N LEU A 152 -4.85 -13.65 8.60
CA LEU A 152 -5.25 -12.41 9.26
C LEU A 152 -6.15 -11.57 8.33
N LEU A 153 -5.80 -11.43 7.05
CA LEU A 153 -6.63 -10.67 6.10
C LEU A 153 -7.99 -11.32 5.87
N ILE A 154 -8.04 -12.65 5.73
CA ILE A 154 -9.32 -13.37 5.63
C ILE A 154 -10.19 -13.10 6.85
N TYR A 155 -9.59 -13.12 8.05
CA TYR A 155 -10.33 -12.86 9.29
C TYR A 155 -10.82 -11.42 9.39
N LEU A 156 -9.96 -10.44 9.11
CA LEU A 156 -10.28 -9.01 9.23
C LEU A 156 -11.28 -8.51 8.19
N LEU A 157 -11.38 -9.19 7.04
CA LEU A 157 -12.41 -8.91 6.03
C LEU A 157 -13.77 -9.53 6.36
N GLY A 158 -13.90 -10.29 7.47
CA GLY A 158 -15.16 -10.83 7.98
C GLY A 158 -15.76 -11.95 7.12
N GLU A 159 -17.10 -12.03 7.06
CA GLU A 159 -17.89 -13.06 6.33
C GLU A 159 -17.73 -13.06 4.80
N ALA A 160 -16.74 -12.34 4.26
CA ALA A 160 -16.31 -12.60 2.89
C ALA A 160 -15.88 -14.08 2.80
N ASN A 161 -16.69 -14.88 2.09
CA ASN A 161 -16.31 -16.20 1.62
C ASN A 161 -14.84 -16.16 1.16
N LYS A 162 -13.99 -17.13 1.55
CA LYS A 162 -12.58 -17.23 1.15
C LYS A 162 -12.35 -16.95 -0.35
N SER A 163 -13.30 -17.32 -1.20
CA SER A 163 -13.34 -17.01 -2.63
C SER A 163 -13.40 -15.51 -2.93
N THR A 164 -14.22 -14.73 -2.22
CA THR A 164 -14.33 -13.27 -2.38
C THR A 164 -13.03 -12.61 -1.93
N THR A 165 -12.48 -13.00 -0.78
CA THR A 165 -11.18 -12.51 -0.31
C THR A 165 -10.06 -12.83 -1.32
N ALA A 166 -10.06 -14.03 -1.89
CA ALA A 166 -9.10 -14.38 -2.94
C ALA A 166 -9.24 -13.48 -4.18
N LYS A 167 -10.47 -13.19 -4.64
CA LYS A 167 -10.71 -12.26 -5.76
C LYS A 167 -10.20 -10.84 -5.45
N ILE A 168 -10.46 -10.34 -4.24
CA ILE A 168 -9.99 -9.03 -3.77
C ILE A 168 -8.46 -8.97 -3.79
N LEU A 169 -7.78 -9.97 -3.24
CA LEU A 169 -6.32 -10.03 -3.20
C LEU A 169 -5.72 -10.16 -4.60
N VAL A 170 -6.37 -10.89 -5.51
CA VAL A 170 -5.97 -10.95 -6.93
C VAL A 170 -6.11 -9.59 -7.59
N LEU A 171 -7.21 -8.87 -7.35
CA LEU A 171 -7.44 -7.54 -7.89
C LEU A 171 -6.35 -6.56 -7.42
N LEU A 172 -6.08 -6.50 -6.12
CA LEU A 172 -5.03 -5.66 -5.54
C LEU A 172 -3.63 -6.03 -6.07
N HIS A 173 -3.35 -7.32 -6.24
CA HIS A 173 -2.07 -7.77 -6.80
C HIS A 173 -1.91 -7.39 -8.27
N LYS A 174 -2.96 -7.57 -9.09
CA LYS A 174 -2.96 -7.15 -10.51
C LYS A 174 -2.72 -5.65 -10.67
N GLN A 175 -3.26 -4.86 -9.75
CA GLN A 175 -3.04 -3.42 -9.73
C GLN A 175 -1.66 -3.04 -9.16
N ASN A 176 -0.77 -3.99 -8.85
CA ASN A 176 0.56 -3.75 -8.30
C ASN A 176 0.57 -2.96 -6.97
N VAL A 177 -0.55 -2.93 -6.23
CA VAL A 177 -0.62 -2.25 -4.94
C VAL A 177 -0.22 -3.15 -3.76
N ILE A 178 -0.19 -4.46 -3.98
CA ILE A 178 0.31 -5.45 -3.04
C ILE A 178 1.18 -6.51 -3.74
N THR A 179 2.12 -7.08 -3.01
CA THR A 179 2.92 -8.21 -3.46
C THR A 179 2.51 -9.47 -2.72
N ARG A 180 2.20 -10.53 -3.46
CA ARG A 180 1.94 -11.85 -2.89
C ARG A 180 3.27 -12.56 -2.60
N CYS A 181 3.47 -12.97 -1.36
CA CYS A 181 4.45 -13.98 -0.99
C CYS A 181 3.74 -15.32 -0.74
N LYS A 182 4.48 -16.37 -0.38
CA LYS A 182 3.92 -17.73 -0.24
C LYS A 182 2.73 -17.77 0.72
N ASP A 183 2.94 -17.25 1.93
CA ASP A 183 1.99 -17.37 3.05
C ASP A 183 1.47 -16.00 3.55
N PHE A 184 2.05 -14.91 3.05
CA PHE A 184 1.75 -13.55 3.47
C PHE A 184 1.77 -12.57 2.28
N TYR A 185 1.30 -11.35 2.53
CA TYR A 185 1.32 -10.25 1.58
C TYR A 185 2.18 -9.10 2.09
N LYS A 186 2.69 -8.30 1.14
CA LYS A 186 3.39 -7.05 1.41
C LYS A 186 2.67 -5.89 0.76
N ILE A 187 2.68 -4.73 1.42
CA ILE A 187 2.29 -3.44 0.84
C ILE A 187 3.51 -2.53 0.86
N HIS A 188 3.84 -1.90 -0.26
CA HIS A 188 5.00 -1.02 -0.30
C HIS A 188 4.76 0.21 0.58
N ARG A 189 5.78 0.68 1.32
CA ARG A 189 5.64 1.81 2.27
C ARG A 189 5.13 3.11 1.65
N VAL A 190 5.46 3.35 0.36
CA VAL A 190 4.89 4.47 -0.42
C VAL A 190 3.36 4.36 -0.49
N ILE A 191 2.86 3.17 -0.82
CA ILE A 191 1.42 2.90 -0.96
C ILE A 191 0.76 2.99 0.41
N GLN A 192 1.36 2.38 1.44
CA GLN A 192 0.90 2.50 2.81
C GLN A 192 0.74 3.97 3.23
N HIS A 193 1.74 4.83 3.01
CA HIS A 193 1.64 6.25 3.33
C HIS A 193 0.53 6.96 2.56
N ILE A 194 0.39 6.68 1.27
CA ILE A 194 -0.66 7.29 0.45
C ILE A 194 -2.05 6.88 0.93
N ILE A 195 -2.22 5.62 1.32
CA ILE A 195 -3.49 5.11 1.83
C ILE A 195 -3.81 5.68 3.20
N LEU A 196 -2.86 5.69 4.12
CA LEU A 196 -3.01 6.34 5.42
C LEU A 196 -3.38 7.81 5.26
N TYR A 197 -2.76 8.51 4.31
CA TYR A 197 -3.06 9.91 4.02
C TYR A 197 -4.44 10.10 3.39
N ALA A 198 -4.76 9.31 2.36
CA ALA A 198 -6.06 9.34 1.70
C ALA A 198 -7.14 9.16 2.75
N ASN A 199 -6.96 8.22 3.65
CA ASN A 199 -7.88 7.89 4.74
C ASN A 199 -8.00 9.01 5.82
N GLN A 200 -6.99 9.86 6.00
CA GLN A 200 -7.00 10.97 6.99
C GLN A 200 -7.68 12.25 6.47
N THR A 201 -7.75 12.43 5.15
CA THR A 201 -8.22 13.69 4.57
C THR A 201 -9.64 13.60 4.02
N THR A 202 -10.51 14.50 4.50
CA THR A 202 -11.87 14.72 3.98
C THR A 202 -11.88 15.21 2.52
N ALA A 203 -10.72 15.57 1.96
CA ALA A 203 -10.56 16.19 0.65
C ALA A 203 -10.48 15.20 -0.53
N VAL A 204 -10.33 13.90 -0.28
CA VAL A 204 -10.38 12.89 -1.36
C VAL A 204 -11.83 12.44 -1.55
N ASP A 205 -12.61 13.24 -2.28
CA ASP A 205 -13.90 12.90 -2.91
C ASP A 205 -14.82 11.98 -2.06
N GLY A 206 -15.06 12.30 -0.78
CA GLY A 206 -16.07 11.64 0.07
C GLY A 206 -15.84 10.16 0.45
N ILE A 207 -14.85 9.48 -0.12
CA ILE A 207 -14.58 8.05 0.11
C ILE A 207 -13.75 7.82 1.38
N ALA A 208 -12.94 8.80 1.77
CA ALA A 208 -11.87 8.65 2.76
C ALA A 208 -12.29 8.63 4.24
N HIS A 209 -13.21 9.52 4.65
CA HIS A 209 -13.48 9.75 6.08
C HIS A 209 -14.25 8.60 6.75
N TYR A 210 -15.05 7.87 5.96
CA TYR A 210 -15.82 6.73 6.43
C TYR A 210 -14.92 5.53 6.75
N ILE A 211 -13.78 5.39 6.06
CA ILE A 211 -12.96 4.19 6.16
C ILE A 211 -12.21 4.16 7.49
N ILE A 212 -11.44 5.15 7.94
CA ILE A 212 -10.65 4.96 9.20
C ILE A 212 -11.52 4.70 10.42
N VAL A 213 -12.52 5.52 10.72
CA VAL A 213 -13.22 5.41 12.02
C VAL A 213 -14.07 4.14 12.07
N GLU A 214 -14.77 3.81 10.99
CA GLU A 214 -15.54 2.57 10.91
C GLU A 214 -14.63 1.34 10.78
N THR A 215 -13.53 1.44 10.03
CA THR A 215 -12.56 0.35 9.86
C THR A 215 -11.80 0.10 11.16
N LEU A 216 -11.34 1.12 11.89
CA LEU A 216 -10.71 0.95 13.20
C LEU A 216 -11.72 0.44 14.24
N GLY A 217 -12.92 1.02 14.29
CA GLY A 217 -13.98 0.59 15.21
C GLY A 217 -14.41 -0.86 14.99
N SER A 218 -14.41 -1.35 13.74
CA SER A 218 -14.75 -2.74 13.39
C SER A 218 -13.57 -3.70 13.47
N ILE A 219 -12.35 -3.26 13.16
CA ILE A 219 -11.16 -4.13 13.15
C ILE A 219 -10.64 -4.41 14.54
N VAL A 220 -10.65 -3.44 15.45
CA VAL A 220 -10.08 -3.66 16.80
C VAL A 220 -10.73 -4.87 17.50
N PRO A 221 -12.08 -5.01 17.53
CA PRO A 221 -12.73 -6.20 18.09
C PRO A 221 -12.40 -7.49 17.32
N LEU A 222 -12.36 -7.44 15.99
CA LEU A 222 -12.03 -8.60 15.14
C LEU A 222 -10.59 -9.06 15.38
N PHE A 223 -9.63 -8.14 15.40
CA PHE A 223 -8.23 -8.42 15.66
C PHE A 223 -8.05 -9.01 17.07
N LYS A 224 -8.75 -8.48 18.07
CA LYS A 224 -8.77 -9.04 19.42
C LYS A 224 -9.30 -10.48 19.43
N SER A 225 -10.41 -10.73 18.75
CA SER A 225 -11.00 -12.08 18.66
C SER A 225 -10.11 -13.06 17.89
N TYR A 226 -9.43 -12.60 16.84
CA TYR A 226 -8.42 -13.37 16.13
C TYR A 226 -7.29 -13.77 17.08
N LEU A 227 -6.73 -12.83 17.84
CA LEU A 227 -5.67 -13.08 18.83
C LEU A 227 -6.11 -14.08 19.91
N ASP A 228 -7.33 -13.97 20.41
CA ASP A 228 -7.88 -14.90 21.40
C ASP A 228 -7.95 -16.33 20.84
N GLN A 229 -8.38 -16.49 19.59
CA GLN A 229 -8.42 -17.79 18.89
C GLN A 229 -7.01 -18.30 18.53
N PHE A 230 -6.07 -17.38 18.28
CA PHE A 230 -4.70 -17.68 17.84
C PHE A 230 -3.86 -18.42 18.88
N SER A 231 -4.19 -18.23 20.17
CA SER A 231 -3.56 -18.94 21.30
C SER A 231 -3.60 -20.48 21.20
N SER A 232 -4.34 -21.02 20.23
CA SER A 232 -4.52 -22.45 19.99
C SER A 232 -3.86 -23.03 18.72
N HIS A 233 -3.27 -22.22 17.81
CA HIS A 233 -2.98 -22.68 16.42
C HIS A 233 -1.53 -22.52 15.89
N GLY A 234 -0.51 -22.28 16.71
CA GLY A 234 0.91 -22.52 16.33
C GLY A 234 1.50 -21.73 15.14
N GLU A 235 0.82 -20.71 14.63
CA GLU A 235 1.34 -19.79 13.61
C GLU A 235 2.37 -18.80 14.22
N ASN A 236 3.13 -18.08 13.36
CA ASN A 236 4.26 -17.23 13.77
C ASN A 236 3.81 -16.02 14.62
N LEU A 237 3.77 -16.25 15.93
CA LEU A 237 3.25 -15.33 16.95
C LEU A 237 3.88 -13.94 16.91
N VAL A 238 5.16 -13.85 16.57
CA VAL A 238 5.92 -12.59 16.48
C VAL A 238 5.26 -11.64 15.48
N GLU A 239 4.89 -12.16 14.31
CA GLU A 239 4.37 -11.38 13.19
C GLU A 239 2.99 -10.84 13.52
N VAL A 240 2.16 -11.66 14.16
CA VAL A 240 0.81 -11.28 14.60
C VAL A 240 0.86 -10.23 15.71
N LEU A 241 1.80 -10.34 16.66
CA LEU A 241 2.02 -9.31 17.68
C LEU A 241 2.53 -8.00 17.07
N GLN A 242 3.45 -8.05 16.11
CA GLN A 242 3.93 -6.85 15.39
C GLN A 242 2.79 -6.14 14.65
N ASN A 243 1.93 -6.90 13.96
CA ASN A 243 0.74 -6.36 13.30
C ASN A 243 -0.23 -5.72 14.30
N GLY A 244 -0.42 -6.34 15.46
CA GLY A 244 -1.25 -5.80 16.54
C GLY A 244 -0.70 -4.51 17.13
N LEU A 245 0.62 -4.47 17.38
CA LEU A 245 1.30 -3.29 17.89
C LEU A 245 1.16 -2.12 16.91
N GLN A 246 1.42 -2.37 15.62
CA GLN A 246 1.29 -1.33 14.61
C GLN A 246 -0.15 -0.80 14.50
N LEU A 247 -1.14 -1.69 14.51
CA LEU A 247 -2.55 -1.29 14.57
C LEU A 247 -2.83 -0.44 15.82
N ALA A 248 -2.26 -0.79 16.97
CA ALA A 248 -2.45 -0.07 18.23
C ALA A 248 -1.82 1.31 18.24
N THR A 249 -0.64 1.48 17.66
CA THR A 249 -0.07 2.81 17.45
C THR A 249 -1.03 3.69 16.65
N HIS A 250 -1.52 3.19 15.51
CA HIS A 250 -2.42 3.95 14.65
C HIS A 250 -3.73 4.30 15.38
N VAL A 251 -4.29 3.34 16.10
CA VAL A 251 -5.50 3.52 16.92
C VAL A 251 -5.27 4.53 18.04
N ASN A 252 -4.14 4.48 18.76
CA ASN A 252 -3.86 5.40 19.85
C ASN A 252 -3.70 6.85 19.34
N LYS A 253 -3.03 7.02 18.20
CA LYS A 253 -2.85 8.31 17.52
C LYS A 253 -4.19 8.95 17.12
N HIS A 254 -5.18 8.15 16.70
CA HIS A 254 -6.42 8.66 16.11
C HIS A 254 -7.67 8.56 17.00
N LEU A 255 -7.72 7.60 17.94
CA LEU A 255 -8.91 7.27 18.73
C LEU A 255 -8.65 7.23 20.25
N LYS A 256 -7.39 7.38 20.71
CA LYS A 256 -7.02 7.32 22.13
C LYS A 256 -7.54 6.06 22.87
N LEU A 257 -7.63 4.93 22.17
CA LEU A 257 -8.12 3.67 22.76
C LEU A 257 -6.99 2.98 23.55
N THR A 258 -6.88 3.31 24.84
CA THR A 258 -5.90 2.74 25.79
C THR A 258 -6.10 1.23 26.00
N GLU A 259 -7.31 0.72 25.75
CA GLU A 259 -7.70 -0.67 25.98
C GLU A 259 -6.97 -1.67 25.08
N MET A 260 -6.68 -1.34 23.82
CA MET A 260 -6.01 -2.27 22.90
C MET A 260 -4.53 -2.44 23.24
N MET A 261 -3.85 -1.35 23.65
CA MET A 261 -2.49 -1.41 24.15
C MET A 261 -2.39 -2.26 25.42
N GLY A 262 -3.35 -2.10 26.35
CA GLY A 262 -3.42 -2.93 27.55
C GLY A 262 -3.65 -4.42 27.23
N PHE A 263 -4.50 -4.72 26.25
CA PHE A 263 -4.74 -6.09 25.79
C PHE A 263 -3.49 -6.72 25.16
N LEU A 264 -2.81 -6.03 24.24
CA LEU A 264 -1.59 -6.53 23.60
C LEU A 264 -0.47 -6.78 24.62
N LYS A 265 -0.32 -5.88 25.60
CA LYS A 265 0.63 -6.07 26.70
C LYS A 265 0.31 -7.32 27.53
N SER A 266 -0.96 -7.47 27.94
CA SER A 266 -1.41 -8.66 28.68
C SER A 266 -1.21 -9.95 27.88
N LEU A 267 -1.42 -9.92 26.56
CA LEU A 267 -1.21 -11.07 25.69
C LEU A 267 0.28 -11.42 25.57
N ALA A 268 1.15 -10.43 25.36
CA ALA A 268 2.61 -10.62 25.33
C ALA A 268 3.13 -11.21 26.65
N ASP A 269 2.63 -10.69 27.78
CA ASP A 269 2.98 -11.18 29.12
C ASP A 269 2.53 -12.64 29.33
N LYS A 270 1.29 -12.99 28.93
CA LYS A 270 0.75 -14.36 29.02
C LYS A 270 1.53 -15.38 28.19
N LEU A 271 2.18 -14.93 27.11
CA LEU A 271 2.90 -15.78 26.17
C LEU A 271 4.40 -15.88 26.48
N ASN A 272 4.85 -15.37 27.63
CA ASN A 272 6.27 -15.26 28.01
C ASN A 272 7.11 -14.58 26.93
N PHE A 273 6.52 -13.64 26.18
CA PHE A 273 7.21 -12.91 25.13
C PHE A 273 8.04 -11.78 25.74
N HIS A 274 9.12 -12.13 26.44
CA HIS A 274 10.11 -11.17 26.97
C HIS A 274 11.12 -10.81 25.88
N GLY A 275 10.63 -10.12 24.84
CA GLY A 275 11.48 -9.57 23.79
C GLY A 275 11.73 -8.09 24.04
N ASN A 276 12.99 -7.72 24.27
CA ASN A 276 13.49 -6.32 24.31
C ASN A 276 13.10 -5.47 23.07
N GLN A 277 12.48 -6.07 22.04
CA GLN A 277 11.93 -5.39 20.86
C GLN A 277 10.53 -4.80 21.08
N LEU A 278 9.66 -5.39 21.91
CA LEU A 278 8.31 -4.85 22.13
C LEU A 278 8.39 -3.52 22.90
N ASP A 279 9.23 -3.46 23.93
CA ASP A 279 9.42 -2.26 24.74
C ASP A 279 10.09 -1.12 23.94
N ALA A 280 10.95 -1.43 22.97
CA ALA A 280 11.68 -0.44 22.18
C ALA A 280 10.80 0.27 21.14
N GLU A 281 9.86 -0.42 20.49
CA GLU A 281 8.93 0.23 19.54
C GLU A 281 7.75 0.93 20.24
N ILE A 282 7.31 0.42 21.40
CA ILE A 282 6.21 1.02 22.19
C ILE A 282 6.60 2.38 22.80
N PHE A 283 7.86 2.55 23.25
CA PHE A 283 8.31 3.77 23.92
C PHE A 283 8.76 4.91 22.98
N VAL A 284 9.18 4.60 21.75
CA VAL A 284 9.70 5.64 20.85
C VAL A 284 8.58 6.50 20.24
N GLU A 285 7.40 5.94 19.97
CA GLU A 285 6.29 6.70 19.37
C GLU A 285 5.33 7.35 20.39
N THR A 286 5.37 6.95 21.66
CA THR A 286 4.58 7.60 22.73
C THR A 286 5.28 8.82 23.36
N SER A 287 6.51 9.10 22.93
CA SER A 287 7.39 10.16 23.49
C SER A 287 7.61 11.36 22.55
N GLN A 288 6.88 11.47 21.43
CA GLN A 288 6.92 12.60 20.50
C GLN A 288 5.56 13.27 20.33
#